data_AF-A0A6A5BXE0-F1
#
_entry.id   AF-A0A6A5BXE0-F1
#
_cell.length_a   1.000
_cell.length_b   1.000
_cell.length_c   1.000
_cell.angle_alpha   90.00
_cell.angle_beta   90.00
_cell.angle_gamma   90.00
#
_symmetry.space_group_name_H-M   'P 1'
#
loop_
_entity.id
_entity.type
_entity.pdbx_description
1 polymer ?
#
loop_
_entity_poly.entity_id
_entity_poly.type
_entity_poly.pdbx_seq_one_letter_code
_entity_poly.pdbx_strand_id
1 'polypeptide(L)'
;MSQSVCALENPLESSLLDKYLGCILGMAVGDAYGTTFEFIPRHGISDHDLTDELVGGGKFRLMKGMFTDDTSMALLQAECLLSRRKEEETNTNDDHSHEITTSSKETSSTVPSLFEQELENFPIEFQLNTMKDEEQNGSKISKWIEFLIHGEPRHTLLDGRQIQNKFLEWYHEGHLSASGDCFDIGKTILVHLLKNEKTQAAFCPVESWNDQASGNGALMRLAPVPLYYYRLCEKALLREDDKNSKQVLREKFLHRVITESGISAFTTHPSQLAFDCNRYMAALMIGCMQGVTKEELFKNSYQHEEEACDSYLFVPHGLPRNYWQQFPLRKEVREMIQNFKSKSADEISNSGYAVTAFEAALWSFASTDTYFEGLKKIVRLGDDADTVACIYGQLAGCFYGVKGIPEPLISQLVLKDLLKIIATELYYSGGADIAVKNDHKEEMNSHVIYKNVMSLYYNLENSYKGIHRRSNPCPKQFKTIEEFDLAVSQMIQEFEKHQQEILQNLEKTDERLKCQPLKDSILSISNSILQDFKTRCDCFTKPPLLDRLNRFSGPPSRPFIK
;
A
#
# COMPACT_ATOMS: atom_id res chain seq x y z
N MET A 1 10.26 -22.06 18.45
CA MET A 1 11.48 -22.05 17.62
C MET A 1 11.11 -22.55 16.23
N SER A 2 11.13 -21.67 15.23
CA SER A 2 11.60 -21.97 13.87
C SER A 2 11.66 -20.66 13.10
N GLN A 3 12.84 -20.05 13.15
CA GLN A 3 13.27 -19.02 12.21
C GLN A 3 13.29 -19.63 10.81
N SER A 4 12.57 -19.06 9.85
CA SER A 4 12.96 -19.13 8.44
C SER A 4 12.52 -17.85 7.71
N VAL A 5 13.09 -16.73 8.16
CA VAL A 5 13.48 -15.68 7.22
C VAL A 5 14.98 -15.89 7.09
N CYS A 6 15.47 -16.20 5.89
CA CYS A 6 16.89 -16.40 5.60
C CYS A 6 17.71 -15.31 6.29
N ALA A 7 18.78 -15.73 6.97
CA ALA A 7 19.71 -14.81 7.60
C ALA A 7 20.43 -14.00 6.51
N LEU A 8 19.95 -12.79 6.27
CA LEU A 8 20.64 -11.75 5.50
C LEU A 8 21.91 -11.36 6.26
N GLU A 9 23.07 -11.68 5.70
CA GLU A 9 24.39 -11.44 6.30
C GLU A 9 24.83 -9.95 6.28
N ASN A 10 23.98 -9.04 5.76
CA ASN A 10 24.24 -7.60 5.70
C ASN A 10 23.28 -6.82 6.65
N PRO A 11 23.80 -6.16 7.71
CA PRO A 11 22.99 -5.41 8.67
C PRO A 11 22.18 -4.27 8.04
N LEU A 12 22.66 -3.67 6.93
CA LEU A 12 21.98 -2.57 6.25
C LEU A 12 20.79 -3.06 5.42
N GLU A 13 20.90 -4.17 4.70
CA GLU A 13 19.78 -4.77 3.95
C GLU A 13 18.75 -5.42 4.88
N SER A 14 19.22 -6.07 5.95
CA SER A 14 18.35 -6.50 7.05
C SER A 14 17.57 -5.35 7.69
N SER A 15 18.09 -4.11 7.63
CA SER A 15 17.41 -2.94 8.18
C SER A 15 16.40 -2.32 7.20
N LEU A 16 16.61 -2.42 5.89
CA LEU A 16 15.67 -1.86 4.90
C LEU A 16 14.44 -2.75 4.71
N LEU A 17 14.62 -4.08 4.61
CA LEU A 17 13.47 -5.00 4.58
C LEU A 17 12.61 -4.86 5.85
N ASP A 18 13.24 -4.64 7.00
CA ASP A 18 12.55 -4.38 8.27
C ASP A 18 11.64 -3.13 8.20
N LYS A 19 12.06 -2.09 7.47
CA LYS A 19 11.26 -0.88 7.20
C LYS A 19 10.14 -1.11 6.18
N TYR A 20 10.36 -1.95 5.16
CA TYR A 20 9.31 -2.33 4.19
C TYR A 20 8.20 -3.12 4.89
N LEU A 21 8.59 -4.15 5.66
CA LEU A 21 7.68 -4.92 6.50
C LEU A 21 6.97 -4.04 7.51
N GLY A 22 7.72 -3.16 8.19
CA GLY A 22 7.19 -2.23 9.17
C GLY A 22 6.17 -1.27 8.56
N CYS A 23 6.43 -0.74 7.37
CA CYS A 23 5.52 0.17 6.69
C CYS A 23 4.18 -0.50 6.33
N ILE A 24 4.19 -1.67 5.71
CA ILE A 24 2.96 -2.37 5.28
C ILE A 24 2.20 -2.95 6.48
N LEU A 25 2.91 -3.56 7.44
CA LEU A 25 2.26 -4.11 8.64
C LEU A 25 1.82 -3.00 9.59
N GLY A 26 2.60 -1.92 9.73
CA GLY A 26 2.25 -0.77 10.55
C GLY A 26 1.03 -0.03 10.02
N MET A 27 0.88 0.07 8.70
CA MET A 27 -0.35 0.54 8.05
C MET A 27 -1.55 -0.31 8.45
N ALA A 28 -1.46 -1.63 8.26
CA ALA A 28 -2.56 -2.55 8.56
C ALA A 28 -2.90 -2.65 10.06
N VAL A 29 -1.89 -2.59 10.94
CA VAL A 29 -2.09 -2.50 12.40
C VAL A 29 -2.80 -1.19 12.75
N GLY A 30 -2.38 -0.07 12.16
CA GLY A 30 -3.00 1.24 12.41
C GLY A 30 -4.49 1.24 12.07
N ASP A 31 -4.82 0.77 10.87
CA ASP A 31 -6.19 0.55 10.39
C ASP A 31 -7.00 -0.36 11.32
N ALA A 32 -6.57 -1.61 11.52
CA ALA A 32 -7.30 -2.60 12.30
C ALA A 32 -7.45 -2.21 13.79
N TYR A 33 -6.52 -1.43 14.33
CA TYR A 33 -6.61 -0.90 15.68
C TYR A 33 -7.58 0.29 15.73
N GLY A 34 -7.43 1.24 14.81
CA GLY A 34 -8.18 2.49 14.78
C GLY A 34 -9.67 2.30 14.49
N THR A 35 -10.05 1.33 13.67
CA THR A 35 -11.47 1.06 13.30
C THR A 35 -12.35 0.71 14.52
N THR A 36 -11.74 0.20 15.58
CA THR A 36 -12.41 -0.03 16.88
C THR A 36 -12.96 1.27 17.47
N PHE A 37 -12.27 2.39 17.24
CA PHE A 37 -12.51 3.71 17.83
C PHE A 37 -13.12 4.72 16.84
N GLU A 38 -13.37 4.30 15.59
CA GLU A 38 -13.98 5.14 14.56
C GLU A 38 -15.32 5.72 15.06
N PHE A 39 -15.47 7.04 14.93
CA PHE A 39 -16.61 7.86 15.39
C PHE A 39 -16.91 7.85 16.89
N ILE A 40 -16.02 7.30 17.72
CA ILE A 40 -16.11 7.50 19.17
C ILE A 40 -15.63 8.93 19.47
N PRO A 41 -16.39 9.74 20.23
CA PRO A 41 -15.91 11.05 20.66
C PRO A 41 -14.66 10.92 21.55
N ARG A 42 -13.73 11.87 21.46
CA ARG A 42 -12.48 11.89 22.24
C ARG A 42 -12.64 11.61 23.75
N HIS A 43 -13.72 12.07 24.38
CA HIS A 43 -13.99 11.85 25.82
C HIS A 43 -14.55 10.46 26.14
N GLY A 44 -14.85 9.65 25.12
CA GLY A 44 -15.40 8.30 25.23
C GLY A 44 -14.33 7.19 25.23
N ILE A 45 -13.06 7.53 25.09
CA ILE A 45 -11.94 6.57 25.02
C ILE A 45 -11.10 6.69 26.28
N SER A 46 -10.97 5.60 27.03
CA SER A 46 -10.19 5.52 28.26
C SER A 46 -8.89 4.74 28.05
N ASP A 47 -7.93 4.88 28.98
CA ASP A 47 -6.68 4.13 28.93
C ASP A 47 -6.87 2.61 29.03
N HIS A 48 -7.99 2.14 29.62
CA HIS A 48 -8.33 0.73 29.69
C HIS A 48 -8.75 0.14 28.34
N ASP A 49 -9.22 0.99 27.42
CA ASP A 49 -9.61 0.55 26.07
C ASP A 49 -8.39 0.37 25.15
N LEU A 50 -7.25 0.99 25.51
CA LEU A 50 -6.04 1.03 24.69
C LEU A 50 -5.10 -0.15 24.98
N THR A 51 -5.58 -1.36 24.71
CA THR A 51 -4.83 -2.61 24.92
C THR A 51 -3.77 -2.83 23.85
N ASP A 52 -2.76 -3.66 24.14
CA ASP A 52 -1.75 -4.13 23.17
C ASP A 52 -2.26 -5.25 22.25
N GLU A 53 -3.58 -5.44 22.20
CA GLU A 53 -4.27 -6.38 21.33
C GLU A 53 -5.22 -5.65 20.37
N LEU A 54 -5.43 -6.24 19.19
CA LEU A 54 -6.52 -5.90 18.29
C LEU A 54 -7.81 -6.51 18.85
N VAL A 55 -8.82 -5.70 19.14
CA VAL A 55 -10.08 -6.18 19.72
C VAL A 55 -11.22 -6.29 18.71
N GLY A 56 -11.09 -5.63 17.56
CA GLY A 56 -12.16 -5.55 16.56
C GLY A 56 -13.36 -4.74 17.07
N GLY A 57 -14.56 -5.06 16.62
CA GLY A 57 -15.77 -4.32 16.97
C GLY A 57 -15.97 -3.08 16.09
N GLY A 58 -16.09 -1.91 16.70
CA GLY A 58 -16.34 -0.65 15.99
C GLY A 58 -17.69 -0.59 15.27
N LYS A 59 -17.85 0.42 14.40
CA LYS A 59 -19.05 0.69 13.59
C LYS A 59 -19.50 -0.53 12.76
N PHE A 60 -18.54 -1.31 12.29
CA PHE A 60 -18.77 -2.46 11.41
C PHE A 60 -18.86 -3.81 12.13
N ARG A 61 -18.66 -3.86 13.45
CA ARG A 61 -18.65 -5.09 14.25
C ARG A 61 -17.64 -6.11 13.69
N LEU A 62 -16.45 -5.63 13.36
CA LEU A 62 -15.39 -6.42 12.78
C LEU A 62 -14.88 -7.46 13.77
N MET A 63 -14.32 -8.54 13.23
CA MET A 63 -13.56 -9.48 14.05
C MET A 63 -12.22 -8.88 14.42
N LYS A 64 -11.64 -9.42 15.50
CA LYS A 64 -10.25 -9.18 15.89
C LYS A 64 -9.32 -9.33 14.67
N GLY A 65 -8.50 -8.31 14.42
CA GLY A 65 -7.50 -8.35 13.36
C GLY A 65 -7.95 -7.90 11.97
N MET A 66 -9.23 -7.64 11.76
CA MET A 66 -9.73 -7.17 10.47
C MET A 66 -9.44 -5.68 10.27
N PHE A 67 -8.92 -5.36 9.09
CA PHE A 67 -8.70 -4.02 8.58
C PHE A 67 -9.83 -3.59 7.61
N THR A 68 -9.89 -2.31 7.25
CA THR A 68 -10.93 -1.65 6.43
C THR A 68 -10.48 -1.41 4.98
N ASP A 69 -11.08 -0.43 4.31
CA ASP A 69 -10.72 -0.03 2.95
C ASP A 69 -9.32 0.56 2.84
N ASP A 70 -8.77 1.14 3.91
CA ASP A 70 -7.42 1.71 3.91
C ASP A 70 -6.37 0.68 3.48
N THR A 71 -6.32 -0.45 4.20
CA THR A 71 -5.39 -1.53 3.90
C THR A 71 -5.77 -2.25 2.61
N SER A 72 -7.04 -2.54 2.37
CA SER A 72 -7.47 -3.21 1.12
C SER A 72 -7.04 -2.45 -0.12
N MET A 73 -7.26 -1.13 -0.16
CA MET A 73 -6.88 -0.30 -1.30
C MET A 73 -5.36 -0.19 -1.46
N ALA A 74 -4.60 -0.21 -0.36
CA ALA A 74 -3.14 -0.28 -0.42
C ALA A 74 -2.67 -1.60 -1.06
N LEU A 75 -3.24 -2.74 -0.69
CA LEU A 75 -2.84 -4.03 -1.26
C LEU A 75 -3.18 -4.14 -2.75
N LEU A 76 -4.32 -3.61 -3.18
CA LEU A 76 -4.70 -3.52 -4.60
C LEU A 76 -3.69 -2.68 -5.38
N GLN A 77 -3.23 -1.57 -4.79
CA GLN A 77 -2.22 -0.71 -5.40
C GLN A 77 -0.85 -1.42 -5.48
N ALA A 78 -0.47 -2.17 -4.44
CA ALA A 78 0.74 -3.01 -4.46
C ALA A 78 0.66 -4.09 -5.56
N GLU A 79 -0.48 -4.77 -5.67
CA GLU A 79 -0.73 -5.80 -6.69
C GLU A 79 -0.55 -5.24 -8.11
N CYS A 80 -1.08 -4.05 -8.41
CA CYS A 80 -0.87 -3.38 -9.70
C CYS A 80 0.62 -3.13 -9.98
N LEU A 81 1.33 -2.54 -9.03
CA LEU A 81 2.76 -2.24 -9.17
C LEU A 81 3.58 -3.51 -9.43
N LEU A 82 3.32 -4.58 -8.68
CA LEU A 82 4.01 -5.85 -8.81
C LEU A 82 3.65 -6.62 -10.09
N SER A 83 2.48 -6.37 -10.68
CA SER A 83 2.07 -7.03 -11.92
C SER A 83 2.83 -6.53 -13.16
N ARG A 84 3.27 -5.27 -13.19
CA ARG A 84 4.04 -4.69 -14.30
C ARG A 84 5.38 -5.39 -14.55
N ARG A 85 6.05 -5.83 -13.47
CA ARG A 85 7.27 -6.65 -13.54
C ARG A 85 7.11 -7.86 -14.48
N LYS A 86 5.93 -8.45 -14.49
CA LYS A 86 5.62 -9.68 -15.24
C LYS A 86 5.59 -9.45 -16.75
N GLU A 87 5.13 -8.28 -17.19
CA GLU A 87 5.06 -7.91 -18.61
C GLU A 87 6.46 -7.62 -19.18
N GLU A 88 7.35 -7.04 -18.36
CA GLU A 88 8.75 -6.79 -18.71
C GLU A 88 9.55 -8.09 -18.90
N GLU A 89 9.40 -9.08 -18.01
CA GLU A 89 10.08 -10.39 -18.10
C GLU A 89 9.59 -11.24 -19.29
N THR A 90 8.33 -11.08 -19.71
CA THR A 90 7.80 -11.79 -20.89
C THR A 90 8.28 -11.19 -22.20
N ASN A 91 8.39 -9.86 -22.30
CA ASN A 91 8.81 -9.19 -23.53
C ASN A 91 10.30 -9.40 -23.86
N THR A 92 11.15 -9.69 -22.88
CA THR A 92 12.58 -10.00 -23.12
C THR A 92 12.84 -11.40 -23.68
N ASN A 93 11.87 -12.32 -23.62
CA ASN A 93 12.06 -13.72 -24.04
C ASN A 93 11.52 -14.04 -25.45
N ASP A 94 10.73 -13.15 -26.06
CA ASP A 94 10.09 -13.40 -27.36
C ASP A 94 10.89 -12.90 -28.58
N ASP A 95 12.08 -12.31 -28.39
CA ASP A 95 12.87 -11.69 -29.49
C ASP A 95 14.05 -12.56 -30.00
N HIS A 96 13.97 -13.89 -29.88
CA HIS A 96 15.02 -14.83 -30.31
C HIS A 96 14.60 -15.81 -31.42
N SER A 97 13.65 -15.44 -32.28
CA SER A 97 13.28 -16.26 -33.47
C SER A 97 13.79 -15.74 -34.82
N HIS A 98 14.85 -14.94 -34.86
CA HIS A 98 15.53 -14.60 -36.12
C HIS A 98 17.03 -14.94 -36.11
N GLU A 99 17.38 -15.91 -36.98
CA GLU A 99 18.68 -16.40 -37.42
C GLU A 99 19.96 -15.75 -36.85
N ILE A 100 20.62 -16.45 -35.93
CA ILE A 100 22.03 -16.21 -35.60
C ILE A 100 22.89 -16.96 -36.63
N THR A 101 23.38 -16.24 -37.63
CA THR A 101 24.60 -16.61 -38.34
C THR A 101 25.81 -16.31 -37.46
N THR A 102 26.81 -17.18 -37.56
CA THR A 102 27.97 -17.28 -36.67
C THR A 102 28.90 -16.06 -36.74
N SER A 103 29.67 -15.88 -35.65
CA SER A 103 30.80 -14.96 -35.44
C SER A 103 30.47 -13.58 -34.87
N SER A 104 30.67 -13.39 -33.56
CA SER A 104 31.88 -12.75 -33.01
C SER A 104 31.77 -12.57 -31.49
N LYS A 105 32.91 -12.69 -30.80
CA LYS A 105 33.08 -12.39 -29.38
C LYS A 105 33.07 -10.87 -29.20
N GLU A 106 32.05 -10.29 -28.59
CA GLU A 106 32.15 -8.94 -28.01
C GLU A 106 31.38 -8.82 -26.68
N THR A 107 32.07 -8.14 -25.77
CA THR A 107 31.75 -7.59 -24.45
C THR A 107 30.31 -7.68 -23.91
N SER A 108 30.22 -8.22 -22.70
CA SER A 108 29.13 -8.06 -21.72
C SER A 108 28.94 -6.56 -21.37
N SER A 109 28.15 -5.84 -22.16
CA SER A 109 27.47 -4.62 -21.73
C SER A 109 26.02 -4.97 -21.45
N THR A 110 25.63 -4.98 -20.18
CA THR A 110 24.23 -5.12 -19.73
C THR A 110 23.39 -4.02 -20.35
N VAL A 111 22.46 -4.40 -21.23
CA VAL A 111 21.46 -3.49 -21.78
C VAL A 111 20.52 -3.08 -20.64
N PRO A 112 20.29 -1.77 -20.39
CA PRO A 112 19.34 -1.32 -19.37
C PRO A 112 17.95 -1.87 -19.66
N SER A 113 17.22 -2.29 -18.63
CA SER A 113 15.84 -2.76 -18.82
C SER A 113 14.97 -1.64 -19.42
N LEU A 114 13.87 -1.98 -20.11
CA LEU A 114 12.94 -0.99 -20.65
C LEU A 114 12.50 0.02 -19.57
N PHE A 115 12.29 -0.49 -18.36
CA PHE A 115 11.97 0.30 -17.18
C PHE A 115 13.10 1.27 -16.80
N GLU A 116 14.38 0.86 -16.81
CA GLU A 116 15.52 1.76 -16.57
C GLU A 116 15.61 2.87 -17.61
N GLN A 117 15.33 2.55 -18.88
CA GLN A 117 15.27 3.55 -19.95
C GLN A 117 14.13 4.54 -19.75
N GLU A 118 12.93 4.07 -19.35
CA GLU A 118 11.78 4.94 -19.04
C GLU A 118 12.04 5.83 -17.82
N LEU A 119 12.82 5.35 -16.85
CA LEU A 119 13.23 6.11 -15.68
C LEU A 119 14.28 7.18 -16.00
N GLU A 120 15.31 6.85 -16.79
CA GLU A 120 16.35 7.79 -17.20
C GLU A 120 15.79 8.98 -17.98
N ASN A 121 14.74 8.71 -18.77
CA ASN A 121 14.02 9.68 -19.59
C ASN A 121 12.96 10.48 -18.82
N PHE A 122 12.81 10.27 -17.50
CA PHE A 122 11.87 11.06 -16.71
C PHE A 122 12.32 12.53 -16.62
N PRO A 123 11.46 13.50 -16.96
CA PRO A 123 11.83 14.90 -16.99
C PRO A 123 12.05 15.45 -15.56
N ILE A 124 13.28 15.88 -15.24
CA ILE A 124 13.57 16.70 -14.05
C ILE A 124 13.30 18.17 -14.34
N GLU A 125 13.69 18.62 -15.53
CA GLU A 125 13.61 20.03 -15.87
C GLU A 125 12.15 20.42 -16.11
N PHE A 126 11.59 21.06 -15.09
CA PHE A 126 10.36 21.80 -15.26
C PHE A 126 10.67 23.02 -16.15
N GLN A 127 10.13 23.07 -17.35
CA GLN A 127 10.03 24.31 -18.13
C GLN A 127 9.03 25.32 -17.50
N LEU A 128 9.10 25.59 -16.19
CA LEU A 128 8.26 26.60 -15.52
C LEU A 128 8.58 27.99 -16.12
N ASN A 129 9.85 28.19 -16.45
CA ASN A 129 10.39 29.46 -16.95
C ASN A 129 9.99 29.79 -18.40
N THR A 130 9.45 28.84 -19.18
CA THR A 130 8.96 29.13 -20.54
C THR A 130 7.48 29.52 -20.55
N MET A 131 6.75 29.24 -19.47
CA MET A 131 5.35 29.65 -19.30
C MET A 131 5.30 31.06 -18.69
N LYS A 132 5.37 32.08 -19.56
CA LYS A 132 5.21 33.49 -19.20
C LYS A 132 3.94 33.71 -18.38
N ASP A 133 4.08 34.55 -17.38
CA ASP A 133 3.07 34.88 -16.37
C ASP A 133 1.72 35.26 -16.95
N GLU A 134 0.67 34.69 -16.36
CA GLU A 134 -0.51 35.41 -15.88
C GLU A 134 -1.14 34.52 -14.79
N GLU A 135 -1.71 35.19 -13.78
CA GLU A 135 -2.24 34.71 -12.50
C GLU A 135 -2.61 33.22 -12.34
N GLN A 136 -2.24 32.69 -11.16
CA GLN A 136 -2.61 31.38 -10.54
C GLN A 136 -1.58 30.25 -10.72
N ASN A 137 -0.74 30.05 -9.68
CA ASN A 137 0.12 28.86 -9.52
C ASN A 137 -0.62 27.52 -9.68
N GLY A 138 -1.93 27.48 -9.43
CA GLY A 138 -2.77 26.31 -9.70
C GLY A 138 -2.75 25.88 -11.17
N SER A 139 -2.75 26.83 -12.12
CA SER A 139 -2.75 26.52 -13.56
C SER A 139 -1.43 25.87 -14.03
N LYS A 140 -0.27 26.28 -13.48
CA LYS A 140 1.03 25.72 -13.88
C LYS A 140 1.24 24.28 -13.38
N ILE A 141 0.85 23.99 -12.12
CA ILE A 141 0.95 22.64 -11.55
C ILE A 141 -0.03 21.68 -12.22
N SER A 142 -1.27 22.12 -12.48
CA SER A 142 -2.24 21.31 -13.23
C SER A 142 -1.72 20.95 -14.62
N LYS A 143 -1.15 21.89 -15.38
CA LYS A 143 -0.53 21.60 -16.69
C LYS A 143 0.65 20.65 -16.61
N TRP A 144 1.49 20.76 -15.58
CA TRP A 144 2.60 19.84 -15.36
C TRP A 144 2.10 18.43 -15.09
N ILE A 145 1.09 18.27 -14.24
CA ILE A 145 0.49 16.97 -13.93
C ILE A 145 -0.23 16.40 -15.16
N GLU A 146 -0.95 17.22 -15.93
CA GLU A 146 -1.51 16.80 -17.22
C GLU A 146 -0.44 16.29 -18.17
N PHE A 147 0.67 17.02 -18.29
CA PHE A 147 1.81 16.59 -19.10
C PHE A 147 2.36 15.25 -18.61
N LEU A 148 2.45 15.03 -17.30
CA LEU A 148 2.93 13.77 -16.75
C LEU A 148 1.98 12.59 -17.03
N ILE A 149 0.67 12.82 -16.95
CA ILE A 149 -0.37 11.79 -17.09
C ILE A 149 -0.73 11.51 -18.55
N HIS A 150 -0.84 12.56 -19.36
CA HIS A 150 -1.39 12.54 -20.72
C HIS A 150 -0.37 12.93 -21.81
N GLY A 151 0.88 13.24 -21.44
CA GLY A 151 1.95 13.43 -22.40
C GLY A 151 2.11 12.20 -23.30
N GLU A 152 2.57 12.42 -24.53
CA GLU A 152 2.91 11.34 -25.47
C GLU A 152 4.41 11.44 -25.80
N PRO A 153 5.23 10.46 -25.36
CA PRO A 153 4.86 9.27 -24.59
C PRO A 153 4.44 9.59 -23.15
N ARG A 154 3.64 8.71 -22.51
CA ARG A 154 3.23 8.89 -21.11
C ARG A 154 4.45 8.94 -20.19
N HIS A 155 4.47 9.93 -19.30
CA HIS A 155 5.60 10.10 -18.39
C HIS A 155 5.40 9.43 -17.03
N THR A 156 4.15 9.20 -16.58
CA THR A 156 3.87 8.35 -15.41
C THR A 156 4.00 6.87 -15.74
N LEU A 157 4.53 6.11 -14.79
CA LEU A 157 4.69 4.65 -14.83
C LEU A 157 3.56 3.95 -14.08
N LEU A 158 2.70 4.71 -13.39
CA LEU A 158 1.51 4.17 -12.77
C LEU A 158 0.49 3.83 -13.86
N ASP A 159 0.03 2.58 -13.88
CA ASP A 159 -1.15 2.22 -14.64
C ASP A 159 -2.41 2.61 -13.84
N GLY A 160 -2.83 3.86 -13.98
CA GLY A 160 -4.04 4.35 -13.34
C GLY A 160 -5.28 3.54 -13.70
N ARG A 161 -5.38 3.02 -14.94
CA ARG A 161 -6.54 2.23 -15.37
C ARG A 161 -6.57 0.86 -14.69
N GLN A 162 -5.42 0.22 -14.55
CA GLN A 162 -5.30 -1.03 -13.82
C GLN A 162 -5.64 -0.83 -12.34
N ILE A 163 -5.14 0.23 -11.70
CA ILE A 163 -5.47 0.58 -10.31
C ILE A 163 -6.98 0.78 -10.15
N GLN A 164 -7.61 1.54 -11.05
CA GLN A 164 -9.06 1.72 -11.04
C GLN A 164 -9.82 0.39 -11.21
N ASN A 165 -9.35 -0.51 -12.08
CA ASN A 165 -9.97 -1.82 -12.26
C ASN A 165 -9.90 -2.66 -10.97
N LYS A 166 -8.75 -2.65 -10.28
CA LYS A 166 -8.60 -3.36 -9.01
C LYS A 166 -9.48 -2.77 -7.91
N PHE A 167 -9.60 -1.45 -7.83
CA PHE A 167 -10.56 -0.82 -6.92
C PHE A 167 -12.01 -1.17 -7.24
N LEU A 168 -12.36 -1.29 -8.53
CA LEU A 168 -13.69 -1.78 -8.95
C LEU A 168 -13.90 -3.26 -8.59
N GLU A 169 -12.90 -4.13 -8.77
CA GLU A 169 -12.94 -5.54 -8.35
C GLU A 169 -13.19 -5.65 -6.85
N TRP A 170 -12.49 -4.87 -6.02
CA TRP A 170 -12.77 -4.83 -4.58
C TRP A 170 -14.18 -4.30 -4.29
N TYR A 171 -14.57 -3.15 -4.87
CA TYR A 171 -15.92 -2.60 -4.71
C TYR A 171 -17.02 -3.58 -5.16
N HIS A 172 -16.73 -4.43 -6.14
CA HIS A 172 -17.68 -5.39 -6.69
C HIS A 172 -17.71 -6.71 -5.95
N GLU A 173 -16.56 -7.19 -5.49
CA GLU A 173 -16.35 -8.58 -5.16
C GLU A 173 -15.56 -8.81 -3.87
N GLY A 174 -15.14 -7.73 -3.17
CA GLY A 174 -14.40 -7.83 -1.92
C GLY A 174 -12.97 -8.40 -2.06
N HIS A 175 -12.38 -8.34 -3.25
CA HIS A 175 -11.01 -8.78 -3.50
C HIS A 175 -9.99 -8.07 -2.58
N LEU A 176 -9.12 -8.82 -1.89
CA LEU A 176 -8.19 -8.31 -0.87
C LEU A 176 -8.87 -7.58 0.31
N SER A 177 -10.13 -7.92 0.60
CA SER A 177 -10.82 -7.53 1.82
C SER A 177 -10.57 -8.51 2.97
N ALA A 178 -10.38 -7.98 4.18
CA ALA A 178 -10.35 -8.80 5.39
C ALA A 178 -11.68 -9.54 5.61
N SER A 179 -12.82 -8.92 5.27
CA SER A 179 -14.17 -9.50 5.43
C SER A 179 -14.65 -10.30 4.22
N GLY A 180 -13.96 -10.20 3.08
CA GLY A 180 -14.42 -10.75 1.81
C GLY A 180 -15.52 -9.90 1.13
N ASP A 181 -15.84 -8.74 1.67
CA ASP A 181 -16.73 -7.75 1.07
C ASP A 181 -16.07 -6.36 1.01
N CYS A 182 -16.56 -5.49 0.11
CA CYS A 182 -16.29 -4.06 0.22
C CYS A 182 -17.21 -3.44 1.27
N PHE A 183 -16.60 -2.77 2.24
CA PHE A 183 -17.26 -1.93 3.23
C PHE A 183 -16.38 -0.70 3.49
N ASP A 184 -16.92 0.28 4.19
CA ASP A 184 -16.27 1.54 4.57
C ASP A 184 -15.76 2.45 3.44
N ILE A 185 -16.00 2.11 2.17
CA ILE A 185 -15.52 2.91 1.04
C ILE A 185 -15.90 4.40 1.15
N GLY A 186 -14.87 5.25 1.21
CA GLY A 186 -15.02 6.69 1.30
C GLY A 186 -15.85 7.29 0.15
N LYS A 187 -16.68 8.30 0.45
CA LYS A 187 -17.58 8.94 -0.55
C LYS A 187 -16.81 9.50 -1.75
N THR A 188 -15.67 10.16 -1.52
CA THR A 188 -14.84 10.73 -2.59
C THR A 188 -14.33 9.63 -3.51
N ILE A 189 -13.87 8.51 -2.95
CA ILE A 189 -13.41 7.34 -3.70
C ILE A 189 -14.55 6.81 -4.55
N LEU A 190 -15.70 6.50 -3.94
CA LEU A 190 -16.84 5.92 -4.65
C LEU A 190 -17.31 6.81 -5.81
N VAL A 191 -17.47 8.11 -5.59
CA VAL A 191 -17.94 9.05 -6.62
C VAL A 191 -17.00 9.08 -7.81
N HIS A 192 -15.68 9.16 -7.58
CA HIS A 192 -14.73 9.30 -8.67
C HIS A 192 -14.39 7.96 -9.31
N LEU A 193 -14.37 6.87 -8.57
CA LEU A 193 -14.22 5.51 -9.10
C LEU A 193 -15.31 5.20 -10.13
N LEU A 194 -16.58 5.49 -9.82
CA LEU A 194 -17.70 5.26 -10.74
C LEU A 194 -17.71 6.24 -11.93
N LYS A 195 -17.28 7.50 -11.73
CA LYS A 195 -17.11 8.46 -12.84
C LYS A 195 -16.01 8.00 -13.80
N ASN A 196 -14.88 7.56 -13.27
CA ASN A 196 -13.74 7.07 -14.04
C ASN A 196 -14.08 5.75 -14.75
N GLU A 197 -14.88 4.88 -14.14
CA GLU A 197 -15.43 3.69 -14.80
C GLU A 197 -16.29 4.09 -16.01
N LYS A 198 -17.24 5.00 -15.84
CA LYS A 198 -18.13 5.45 -16.93
C LYS A 198 -17.36 6.09 -18.09
N THR A 199 -16.29 6.81 -17.80
CA THR A 199 -15.48 7.54 -18.79
C THR A 199 -14.26 6.76 -19.27
N GLN A 200 -14.01 5.58 -18.71
CA GLN A 200 -12.79 4.79 -18.90
C GLN A 200 -11.49 5.57 -18.58
N ALA A 201 -11.58 6.61 -17.75
CA ALA A 201 -10.43 7.41 -17.36
C ALA A 201 -9.48 6.61 -16.44
N ALA A 202 -8.17 6.77 -16.65
CA ALA A 202 -7.13 6.19 -15.78
C ALA A 202 -6.95 7.01 -14.49
N PHE A 203 -7.11 8.32 -14.59
CA PHE A 203 -7.01 9.29 -13.50
C PHE A 203 -8.18 10.28 -13.61
N CYS A 204 -8.56 10.87 -12.49
CA CYS A 204 -9.54 11.95 -12.45
C CYS A 204 -9.00 13.14 -13.25
N PRO A 205 -9.78 13.65 -14.23
CA PRO A 205 -9.27 14.65 -15.14
C PRO A 205 -9.19 16.02 -14.45
N VAL A 206 -8.34 16.90 -14.96
CA VAL A 206 -8.01 18.18 -14.29
C VAL A 206 -9.20 19.12 -14.15
N GLU A 207 -10.14 19.10 -15.08
CA GLU A 207 -11.39 19.85 -14.98
C GLU A 207 -12.27 19.42 -13.78
N SER A 208 -12.01 18.24 -13.20
CA SER A 208 -12.70 17.78 -12.00
C SER A 208 -12.02 18.21 -10.69
N TRP A 209 -10.86 18.88 -10.77
CA TRP A 209 -10.08 19.24 -9.59
C TRP A 209 -10.78 20.23 -8.69
N ASN A 210 -10.88 19.87 -7.41
CA ASN A 210 -11.50 20.70 -6.41
C ASN A 210 -10.98 20.34 -5.00
N ASP A 211 -10.78 21.36 -4.17
CA ASP A 211 -10.28 21.18 -2.81
C ASP A 211 -11.31 20.47 -1.90
N GLN A 212 -12.59 20.43 -2.27
CA GLN A 212 -13.63 19.68 -1.55
C GLN A 212 -13.46 18.15 -1.69
N ALA A 213 -12.75 17.68 -2.72
CA ALA A 213 -12.41 16.28 -2.95
C ALA A 213 -11.06 15.90 -2.31
N SER A 214 -10.54 16.70 -1.38
CA SER A 214 -9.29 16.42 -0.64
C SER A 214 -9.50 15.48 0.54
N GLY A 215 -10.21 14.36 0.30
CA GLY A 215 -10.33 13.29 1.27
C GLY A 215 -8.96 12.67 1.61
N ASN A 216 -8.80 12.14 2.82
CA ASN A 216 -7.61 11.42 3.28
C ASN A 216 -7.40 10.06 2.58
N GLY A 217 -8.38 9.57 1.82
CA GLY A 217 -8.34 8.23 1.21
C GLY A 217 -7.21 8.00 0.20
N ALA A 218 -6.55 9.04 -0.30
CA ALA A 218 -5.32 8.90 -1.10
C ALA A 218 -4.07 8.65 -0.24
N LEU A 219 -3.99 9.21 0.97
CA LEU A 219 -2.88 9.05 1.91
C LEU A 219 -2.91 7.67 2.57
N MET A 220 -4.12 7.19 2.90
CA MET A 220 -4.28 5.92 3.63
C MET A 220 -3.69 4.70 2.92
N ARG A 221 -3.54 4.79 1.59
CA ARG A 221 -3.06 3.72 0.73
C ARG A 221 -1.73 4.02 0.04
N LEU A 222 -1.00 5.01 0.51
CA LEU A 222 0.18 5.53 -0.19
C LEU A 222 1.33 4.51 -0.23
N ALA A 223 1.60 3.82 0.88
CA ALA A 223 2.82 3.08 1.15
C ALA A 223 3.41 2.24 -0.01
N PRO A 224 2.63 1.45 -0.77
CA PRO A 224 3.17 0.64 -1.86
C PRO A 224 3.95 1.43 -2.92
N VAL A 225 3.53 2.66 -3.23
CA VAL A 225 4.11 3.46 -4.31
C VAL A 225 5.55 3.90 -4.00
N PRO A 226 5.83 4.61 -2.89
CA PRO A 226 7.19 4.99 -2.58
C PRO A 226 8.08 3.78 -2.29
N LEU A 227 7.56 2.70 -1.69
CA LEU A 227 8.33 1.46 -1.47
C LEU A 227 8.76 0.81 -2.79
N TYR A 228 7.83 0.69 -3.75
CA TYR A 228 8.11 0.10 -5.06
C TYR A 228 9.15 0.93 -5.82
N TYR A 229 8.86 2.22 -6.06
CA TYR A 229 9.76 3.05 -6.86
C TYR A 229 11.12 3.28 -6.17
N TYR A 230 11.18 3.41 -4.84
CA TYR A 230 12.47 3.58 -4.15
C TYR A 230 13.38 2.37 -4.34
N ARG A 231 12.84 1.14 -4.28
CA ARG A 231 13.65 -0.07 -4.49
C ARG A 231 14.22 -0.12 -5.91
N LEU A 232 13.38 0.21 -6.88
CA LEU A 232 13.76 0.31 -8.29
C LEU A 232 14.91 1.30 -8.50
N CYS A 233 14.81 2.47 -7.85
CA CYS A 233 15.85 3.48 -7.87
C CYS A 233 17.16 2.96 -7.27
N GLU A 234 17.11 2.34 -6.09
CA GLU A 234 18.31 1.82 -5.42
C GLU A 234 19.02 0.76 -6.27
N LYS A 235 18.26 -0.13 -6.92
CA LYS A 235 18.82 -1.12 -7.84
C LYS A 235 19.45 -0.48 -9.07
N ALA A 236 18.75 0.44 -9.74
CA ALA A 236 19.32 1.13 -10.90
C ALA A 236 20.62 1.88 -10.54
N LEU A 237 20.64 2.54 -9.38
CA LEU A 237 21.83 3.24 -8.87
C LEU A 237 23.01 2.31 -8.59
N LEU A 238 22.78 1.06 -8.21
CA LEU A 238 23.86 0.08 -8.01
C LEU A 238 24.57 -0.32 -9.31
N ARG A 239 23.93 -0.13 -10.47
CA ARG A 239 24.49 -0.42 -11.80
C ARG A 239 25.34 0.72 -12.37
N GLU A 240 25.18 1.94 -11.83
CA GLU A 240 25.96 3.11 -12.24
C GLU A 240 27.25 3.25 -11.41
N ASP A 241 28.38 3.17 -12.10
CA ASP A 241 29.73 3.27 -11.54
C ASP A 241 30.25 4.71 -11.51
N ASP A 242 29.83 5.57 -12.47
CA ASP A 242 30.27 6.96 -12.49
C ASP A 242 29.58 7.77 -11.39
N LYS A 243 30.38 8.39 -10.52
CA LYS A 243 29.87 9.11 -9.35
C LYS A 243 29.00 10.32 -9.72
N ASN A 244 29.30 11.02 -10.80
CA ASN A 244 28.55 12.21 -11.21
C ASN A 244 27.22 11.79 -11.84
N SER A 245 27.23 10.81 -12.75
CA SER A 245 26.03 10.21 -13.33
C SER A 245 25.14 9.63 -12.23
N LYS A 246 25.70 8.90 -11.27
CA LYS A 246 24.96 8.34 -10.13
C LYS A 246 24.26 9.40 -9.29
N GLN A 247 24.88 10.57 -9.10
CA GLN A 247 24.26 11.67 -8.38
C GLN A 247 23.08 12.29 -9.15
N VAL A 248 23.26 12.54 -10.46
CA VAL A 248 22.18 13.06 -11.32
C VAL A 248 21.02 12.07 -11.43
N LEU A 249 21.33 10.77 -11.60
CA LEU A 249 20.35 9.70 -11.60
C LEU A 249 19.61 9.64 -10.27
N ARG A 250 20.31 9.73 -9.14
CA ARG A 250 19.67 9.71 -7.82
C ARG A 250 18.66 10.85 -7.67
N GLU A 251 18.99 12.04 -8.15
CA GLU A 251 18.07 13.18 -8.15
C GLU A 251 16.81 12.89 -8.97
N LYS A 252 16.98 12.42 -10.22
CA LYS A 252 15.86 11.98 -11.11
C LYS A 252 14.95 11.00 -10.41
N PHE A 253 15.57 9.98 -9.82
CA PHE A 253 14.91 8.85 -9.20
C PHE A 253 14.10 9.26 -7.98
N LEU A 254 14.70 10.00 -7.05
CA LEU A 254 14.00 10.46 -5.86
C LEU A 254 12.88 11.45 -6.22
N HIS A 255 13.09 12.31 -7.21
CA HIS A 255 12.03 13.18 -7.73
C HIS A 255 10.86 12.35 -8.29
N ARG A 256 11.16 11.26 -9.01
CA ARG A 256 10.17 10.33 -9.55
C ARG A 256 9.36 9.66 -8.44
N VAL A 257 10.01 9.12 -7.42
CA VAL A 257 9.34 8.46 -6.27
C VAL A 257 8.32 9.42 -5.64
N ILE A 258 8.73 10.67 -5.39
CA ILE A 258 7.85 11.70 -4.82
C ILE A 258 6.69 12.02 -5.78
N THR A 259 6.99 12.16 -7.07
CA THR A 259 5.99 12.58 -8.07
C THR A 259 4.94 11.50 -8.32
N GLU A 260 5.33 10.23 -8.47
CA GLU A 260 4.38 9.11 -8.62
C GLU A 260 3.54 8.91 -7.38
N SER A 261 4.13 9.11 -6.20
CA SER A 261 3.40 9.11 -4.93
C SER A 261 2.26 10.13 -4.95
N GLY A 262 2.52 11.34 -5.44
CA GLY A 262 1.49 12.34 -5.69
C GLY A 262 0.47 11.90 -6.74
N ILE A 263 0.93 11.49 -7.93
CA ILE A 263 0.06 11.11 -9.06
C ILE A 263 -0.93 10.01 -8.66
N SER A 264 -0.53 9.08 -7.81
CA SER A 264 -1.40 8.00 -7.32
C SER A 264 -2.70 8.52 -6.67
N ALA A 265 -2.69 9.73 -6.07
CA ALA A 265 -3.88 10.36 -5.50
C ALA A 265 -4.97 10.59 -6.57
N PHE A 266 -4.58 11.01 -7.77
CA PHE A 266 -5.50 11.35 -8.86
C PHE A 266 -6.24 10.14 -9.43
N THR A 267 -5.94 8.92 -9.02
CA THR A 267 -6.80 7.77 -9.33
C THR A 267 -8.22 7.98 -8.80
N THR A 268 -8.41 8.71 -7.69
CA THR A 268 -9.76 8.90 -7.08
C THR A 268 -9.97 10.26 -6.42
N HIS A 269 -8.91 11.02 -6.16
CA HIS A 269 -8.95 12.30 -5.46
C HIS A 269 -8.45 13.39 -6.41
N PRO A 270 -9.35 14.07 -7.14
CA PRO A 270 -8.99 15.21 -7.97
C PRO A 270 -8.71 16.44 -7.09
N SER A 271 -7.60 16.40 -6.34
CA SER A 271 -7.20 17.46 -5.42
C SER A 271 -5.69 17.62 -5.40
N GLN A 272 -5.23 18.86 -5.59
CA GLN A 272 -3.83 19.21 -5.45
C GLN A 272 -3.35 19.06 -3.99
N LEU A 273 -4.24 19.26 -3.01
CA LEU A 273 -3.89 19.08 -1.60
C LEU A 273 -3.63 17.61 -1.27
N ALA A 274 -4.46 16.70 -1.79
CA ALA A 274 -4.23 15.25 -1.65
C ALA A 274 -2.91 14.84 -2.34
N PHE A 275 -2.66 15.35 -3.55
CA PHE A 275 -1.41 15.16 -4.28
C PHE A 275 -0.18 15.63 -3.47
N ASP A 276 -0.22 16.84 -2.92
CA ASP A 276 0.91 17.42 -2.18
C ASP A 276 1.14 16.76 -0.80
N CYS A 277 0.07 16.32 -0.12
CA CYS A 277 0.22 15.52 1.10
C CYS A 277 0.92 14.19 0.79
N ASN A 278 0.51 13.49 -0.27
CA ASN A 278 1.15 12.24 -0.70
C ASN A 278 2.63 12.46 -1.06
N ARG A 279 2.95 13.54 -1.78
CA ARG A 279 4.34 13.90 -2.12
C ARG A 279 5.20 14.10 -0.89
N TYR A 280 4.71 14.86 0.09
CA TYR A 280 5.50 15.14 1.29
C TYR A 280 5.61 13.91 2.20
N MET A 281 4.55 13.11 2.35
CA MET A 281 4.61 11.85 3.08
C MET A 281 5.62 10.88 2.44
N ALA A 282 5.65 10.77 1.10
CA ALA A 282 6.66 9.99 0.40
C ALA A 282 8.08 10.49 0.65
N ALA A 283 8.31 11.81 0.69
CA ALA A 283 9.61 12.37 1.05
C ALA A 283 10.05 11.95 2.47
N LEU A 284 9.15 11.99 3.45
CA LEU A 284 9.44 11.50 4.81
C LEU A 284 9.74 10.00 4.83
N MET A 285 8.99 9.19 4.08
CA MET A 285 9.23 7.74 3.95
C MET A 285 10.58 7.44 3.30
N ILE A 286 10.99 8.20 2.26
CA ILE A 286 12.33 8.10 1.69
C ILE A 286 13.38 8.39 2.76
N GLY A 287 13.20 9.45 3.56
CA GLY A 287 14.09 9.72 4.69
C GLY A 287 14.18 8.55 5.68
N CYS A 288 13.04 7.95 6.01
CA CYS A 288 13.00 6.76 6.87
C CYS A 288 13.78 5.58 6.27
N MET A 289 13.64 5.32 4.97
CA MET A 289 14.38 4.28 4.23
C MET A 289 15.88 4.59 4.11
N GLN A 290 16.25 5.87 4.04
CA GLN A 290 17.63 6.34 4.10
C GLN A 290 18.24 6.28 5.50
N GLY A 291 17.45 5.92 6.52
CA GLY A 291 17.90 5.79 7.91
C GLY A 291 18.12 7.12 8.61
N VAL A 292 17.52 8.22 8.13
CA VAL A 292 17.63 9.53 8.79
C VAL A 292 16.92 9.53 10.14
N THR A 293 17.39 10.36 11.06
CA THR A 293 16.82 10.47 12.42
C THR A 293 15.48 11.21 12.41
N LYS A 294 14.67 11.06 13.46
CA LYS A 294 13.41 11.80 13.58
C LYS A 294 13.67 13.30 13.72
N GLU A 295 14.78 13.67 14.38
CA GLU A 295 15.25 15.05 14.47
C GLU A 295 15.57 15.64 13.09
N GLU A 296 16.18 14.86 12.19
CA GLU A 296 16.45 15.27 10.81
C GLU A 296 15.18 15.39 9.97
N LEU A 297 14.24 14.42 10.08
CA LEU A 297 12.94 14.47 9.40
C LEU A 297 12.15 15.73 9.74
N PHE A 298 12.38 16.30 10.92
CA PHE A 298 11.66 17.47 11.38
C PHE A 298 12.58 18.59 11.83
N LYS A 299 13.76 18.74 11.25
CA LYS A 299 14.68 19.78 11.70
C LYS A 299 14.04 21.16 11.49
N ASN A 300 13.81 21.87 12.59
CA ASN A 300 13.30 23.24 12.53
C ASN A 300 14.43 24.15 12.01
N SER A 301 14.27 24.77 10.85
CA SER A 301 15.18 25.82 10.35
C SER A 301 14.96 27.15 11.08
N TYR A 302 15.04 27.14 12.41
CA TYR A 302 15.00 28.36 13.22
C TYR A 302 16.41 28.86 13.52
N GLN A 303 17.27 29.00 12.52
CA GLN A 303 18.51 29.77 12.63
C GLN A 303 18.81 30.39 11.27
N HIS A 304 18.63 31.71 11.16
CA HIS A 304 18.90 32.64 10.05
C HIS A 304 17.66 33.12 9.28
N GLU A 305 17.29 34.39 9.57
CA GLU A 305 16.16 35.15 9.02
C GLU A 305 16.27 35.48 7.51
N GLU A 306 17.31 35.00 6.81
CA GLU A 306 17.57 35.34 5.40
C GLU A 306 17.48 34.17 4.41
N GLU A 307 17.28 32.92 4.85
CA GLU A 307 17.21 31.76 3.95
C GLU A 307 15.76 31.26 3.72
N ALA A 308 15.20 31.65 2.57
CA ALA A 308 14.08 31.09 1.78
C ALA A 308 12.87 30.42 2.49
N CYS A 309 11.66 30.74 1.98
CA CYS A 309 10.31 30.36 2.45
C CYS A 309 10.04 28.88 2.81
N ASP A 310 10.94 27.94 2.48
CA ASP A 310 10.71 26.49 2.60
C ASP A 310 11.83 25.73 3.36
N SER A 311 12.73 26.43 4.07
CA SER A 311 13.89 25.84 4.75
C SER A 311 13.55 24.80 5.84
N TYR A 312 12.30 24.74 6.29
CA TYR A 312 11.80 23.84 7.33
C TYR A 312 11.24 22.51 6.80
N LEU A 313 11.07 22.39 5.48
CA LEU A 313 10.59 21.16 4.84
C LEU A 313 11.74 20.14 4.75
N PHE A 314 11.48 18.89 5.12
CA PHE A 314 12.45 17.82 4.92
C PHE A 314 12.70 17.60 3.43
N VAL A 315 13.97 17.53 3.04
CA VAL A 315 14.41 17.18 1.69
C VAL A 315 15.22 15.89 1.77
N PRO A 316 14.79 14.80 1.12
CA PRO A 316 15.54 13.55 1.08
C PRO A 316 16.99 13.72 0.63
N HIS A 317 17.90 12.92 1.19
CA HIS A 317 19.31 12.94 0.80
C HIS A 317 19.46 12.56 -0.67
N GLY A 318 20.16 13.39 -1.44
CA GLY A 318 20.33 13.21 -2.88
C GLY A 318 19.49 14.15 -3.73
N LEU A 319 18.54 14.88 -3.14
CA LEU A 319 17.83 15.98 -3.79
C LEU A 319 18.49 17.34 -3.45
N PRO A 320 18.34 18.36 -4.32
CA PRO A 320 18.88 19.69 -4.07
C PRO A 320 18.13 20.37 -2.91
N ARG A 321 18.82 21.17 -2.10
CA ARG A 321 18.22 21.83 -0.90
C ARG A 321 17.01 22.70 -1.23
N ASN A 322 16.97 23.29 -2.42
CA ASN A 322 15.84 24.10 -2.90
C ASN A 322 14.76 23.27 -3.63
N TYR A 323 14.71 21.94 -3.45
CA TYR A 323 13.77 21.06 -4.15
C TYR A 323 12.32 21.54 -4.04
N TRP A 324 11.86 21.90 -2.84
CA TRP A 324 10.49 22.40 -2.65
C TRP A 324 10.25 23.81 -3.19
N GLN A 325 11.29 24.58 -3.50
CA GLN A 325 11.14 25.84 -4.25
C GLN A 325 10.94 25.57 -5.75
N GLN A 326 11.61 24.53 -6.26
CA GLN A 326 11.46 24.10 -7.65
C GLN A 326 10.11 23.40 -7.89
N PHE A 327 9.63 22.63 -6.90
CA PHE A 327 8.39 21.89 -6.97
C PHE A 327 7.48 22.20 -5.77
N PRO A 328 6.93 23.43 -5.69
CA PRO A 328 6.24 23.93 -4.51
C PRO A 328 5.02 23.10 -4.11
N LEU A 329 4.87 22.96 -2.80
CA LEU A 329 3.66 22.44 -2.16
C LEU A 329 2.63 23.57 -2.01
N ARG A 330 1.35 23.22 -2.05
CA ARG A 330 0.24 24.10 -1.65
C ARG A 330 0.49 24.75 -0.30
N LYS A 331 0.05 26.01 -0.19
CA LYS A 331 0.24 26.84 1.01
C LYS A 331 -0.28 26.13 2.26
N GLU A 332 -1.44 25.50 2.19
CA GLU A 332 -2.10 24.82 3.30
C GLU A 332 -1.26 23.64 3.82
N VAL A 333 -0.62 22.89 2.93
CA VAL A 333 0.29 21.79 3.29
C VAL A 333 1.56 22.35 3.95
N ARG A 334 2.12 23.43 3.39
CA ARG A 334 3.29 24.11 3.95
C ARG A 334 3.05 24.70 5.33
N GLU A 335 1.89 25.34 5.54
CA GLU A 335 1.48 25.90 6.83
C GLU A 335 1.22 24.80 7.86
N MET A 336 0.61 23.67 7.46
CA MET A 336 0.44 22.51 8.33
C MET A 336 1.80 21.98 8.81
N ILE A 337 2.74 21.76 7.89
CA ILE A 337 4.09 21.23 8.22
C ILE A 337 4.87 22.19 9.14
N GLN A 338 4.70 23.49 8.96
CA GLN A 338 5.34 24.49 9.80
C GLN A 338 4.82 24.47 11.24
N ASN A 339 3.53 24.23 11.43
CA ASN A 339 2.85 24.52 12.70
C ASN A 339 2.49 23.30 13.53
N PHE A 340 2.36 22.10 12.95
CA PHE A 340 1.79 20.93 13.62
C PHE A 340 2.43 20.60 14.97
N LYS A 341 3.75 20.77 15.12
CA LYS A 341 4.46 20.47 16.38
C LYS A 341 4.08 21.37 17.55
N SER A 342 3.67 22.60 17.26
CA SER A 342 3.33 23.60 18.28
C SER A 342 1.91 23.44 18.82
N LYS A 343 1.09 22.63 18.14
CA LYS A 343 -0.32 22.42 18.49
C LYS A 343 -0.47 21.53 19.72
N SER A 344 -1.40 21.93 20.58
CA SER A 344 -1.91 21.11 21.66
C SER A 344 -2.82 19.99 21.11
N ALA A 345 -3.10 18.98 21.94
CA ALA A 345 -3.99 17.89 21.54
C ALA A 345 -5.41 18.36 21.17
N ASP A 346 -5.87 19.49 21.70
CA ASP A 346 -7.20 20.06 21.45
C ASP A 346 -7.31 20.77 20.10
N GLU A 347 -6.17 21.08 19.48
CA GLU A 347 -6.07 21.69 18.14
C GLU A 347 -5.86 20.66 17.02
N ILE A 348 -5.76 19.38 17.39
CA ILE A 348 -5.55 18.26 16.49
C ILE A 348 -6.83 17.44 16.40
N SER A 349 -7.19 17.02 15.19
CA SER A 349 -8.41 16.24 14.92
C SER A 349 -8.11 15.12 13.94
N ASN A 350 -8.71 13.95 14.18
CA ASN A 350 -8.73 12.88 13.19
C ASN A 350 -9.82 13.19 12.16
N SER A 351 -9.46 13.82 11.05
CA SER A 351 -10.41 14.31 10.05
C SER A 351 -10.34 13.53 8.75
N GLY A 352 -11.49 13.38 8.08
CA GLY A 352 -11.57 12.93 6.69
C GLY A 352 -10.85 13.83 5.67
N TYR A 353 -10.39 15.01 6.06
CA TYR A 353 -9.66 15.94 5.19
C TYR A 353 -8.15 15.68 5.21
N ALA A 354 -7.55 15.48 4.03
CA ALA A 354 -6.17 15.01 3.87
C ALA A 354 -5.13 15.82 4.67
N VAL A 355 -5.19 17.15 4.64
CA VAL A 355 -4.22 18.01 5.32
C VAL A 355 -4.30 17.83 6.84
N THR A 356 -5.52 17.75 7.39
CA THR A 356 -5.75 17.62 8.83
C THR A 356 -5.48 16.19 9.32
N ALA A 357 -5.84 15.16 8.54
CA ALA A 357 -5.45 13.78 8.79
C ALA A 357 -3.92 13.65 8.88
N PHE A 358 -3.22 14.23 7.91
CA PHE A 358 -1.76 14.19 7.87
C PHE A 358 -1.13 14.99 9.02
N GLU A 359 -1.71 16.14 9.39
CA GLU A 359 -1.30 16.91 10.57
C GLU A 359 -1.34 16.06 11.84
N ALA A 360 -2.44 15.34 12.07
CA ALA A 360 -2.58 14.48 13.24
C ALA A 360 -1.54 13.36 13.26
N ALA A 361 -1.32 12.69 12.12
CA ALA A 361 -0.30 11.66 11.97
C ALA A 361 1.11 12.19 12.25
N LEU A 362 1.48 13.35 11.70
CA LEU A 362 2.78 14.00 11.95
C LEU A 362 2.92 14.44 13.40
N TRP A 363 1.89 15.04 13.98
CA TRP A 363 1.88 15.47 15.38
C TRP A 363 2.12 14.30 16.32
N SER A 364 1.43 13.17 16.12
CA SER A 364 1.63 11.99 16.94
C SER A 364 3.03 11.40 16.76
N PHE A 365 3.48 11.23 15.51
CA PHE A 365 4.79 10.65 15.22
C PHE A 365 5.97 11.49 15.72
N ALA A 366 5.90 12.82 15.60
CA ALA A 366 6.96 13.72 16.06
C ALA A 366 7.05 13.83 17.59
N SER A 367 5.99 13.47 18.32
CA SER A 367 5.88 13.70 19.76
C SER A 367 5.89 12.41 20.60
N THR A 368 6.16 11.27 19.99
CA THR A 368 6.22 9.95 20.63
C THR A 368 7.45 9.19 20.16
N ASP A 369 7.99 8.30 21.00
CA ASP A 369 9.25 7.59 20.72
C ASP A 369 9.09 6.12 20.33
N THR A 370 7.85 5.61 20.37
CA THR A 370 7.52 4.25 19.95
C THR A 370 6.30 4.26 19.03
N TYR A 371 6.19 3.23 18.20
CA TYR A 371 5.03 3.02 17.34
C TYR A 371 3.72 2.99 18.15
N PHE A 372 3.72 2.26 19.27
CA PHE A 372 2.48 2.04 20.00
C PHE A 372 2.02 3.27 20.80
N GLU A 373 2.94 4.07 21.35
CA GLU A 373 2.56 5.32 22.02
C GLU A 373 1.95 6.33 21.04
N GLY A 374 2.49 6.43 19.83
CA GLY A 374 1.91 7.29 18.81
C GLY A 374 0.57 6.76 18.28
N LEU A 375 0.43 5.45 18.10
CA LEU A 375 -0.84 4.84 17.72
C LEU A 375 -1.93 5.15 18.77
N LYS A 376 -1.66 4.91 20.06
CA LYS A 376 -2.57 5.27 21.16
C LYS A 376 -2.94 6.75 21.17
N LYS A 377 -1.98 7.62 20.85
CA LYS A 377 -2.20 9.06 20.80
C LYS A 377 -3.12 9.47 19.65
N ILE A 378 -3.07 8.80 18.50
CA ILE A 378 -4.02 9.01 17.39
C ILE A 378 -5.41 8.54 17.77
N VAL A 379 -5.57 7.30 18.21
CA VAL A 379 -6.91 6.74 18.44
C VAL A 379 -7.65 7.43 19.58
N ARG A 380 -6.94 7.98 20.58
CA ARG A 380 -7.54 8.83 21.63
C ARG A 380 -8.27 10.06 21.07
N LEU A 381 -7.91 10.54 19.89
CA LEU A 381 -8.60 11.67 19.27
C LEU A 381 -10.00 11.27 18.75
N GLY A 382 -10.27 9.97 18.57
CA GLY A 382 -11.55 9.47 18.08
C GLY A 382 -11.80 9.82 16.62
N ASP A 383 -13.07 10.07 16.26
CA ASP A 383 -13.49 10.50 14.91
C ASP A 383 -12.98 9.56 13.80
N ASP A 384 -12.23 10.04 12.81
CA ASP A 384 -11.66 9.23 11.71
C ASP A 384 -10.38 8.48 12.13
N ALA A 385 -10.53 7.64 13.17
CA ALA A 385 -9.41 7.06 13.91
C ALA A 385 -8.66 5.97 13.15
N ASP A 386 -9.34 5.12 12.38
CA ASP A 386 -8.76 4.13 11.48
C ASP A 386 -7.87 4.78 10.44
N THR A 387 -8.39 5.71 9.65
CA THR A 387 -7.60 6.26 8.54
C THR A 387 -6.40 7.04 9.03
N VAL A 388 -6.55 7.86 10.08
CA VAL A 388 -5.40 8.60 10.62
C VAL A 388 -4.40 7.65 11.30
N ALA A 389 -4.85 6.59 11.96
CA ALA A 389 -3.96 5.57 12.52
C ALA A 389 -3.23 4.79 11.43
N CYS A 390 -3.89 4.53 10.29
CA CYS A 390 -3.29 3.92 9.10
C CYS A 390 -2.21 4.83 8.48
N ILE A 391 -2.49 6.12 8.30
CA ILE A 391 -1.51 7.11 7.80
C ILE A 391 -0.31 7.22 8.74
N TYR A 392 -0.55 7.32 10.06
CA TYR A 392 0.49 7.25 11.07
C TYR A 392 1.28 5.94 10.96
N GLY A 393 0.57 4.82 10.81
CA GLY A 393 1.11 3.47 10.78
C GLY A 393 2.09 3.23 9.64
N GLN A 394 1.81 3.79 8.46
CA GLN A 394 2.72 3.77 7.31
C GLN A 394 4.06 4.48 7.65
N LEU A 395 4.00 5.71 8.13
CA LEU A 395 5.20 6.51 8.42
C LEU A 395 5.98 5.95 9.62
N ALA A 396 5.29 5.72 10.74
CA ALA A 396 5.89 5.19 11.97
C ALA A 396 6.43 3.77 11.75
N GLY A 397 5.70 2.93 11.03
CA GLY A 397 6.15 1.58 10.65
C GLY A 397 7.39 1.61 9.74
N CYS A 398 7.45 2.54 8.79
CA CYS A 398 8.64 2.75 7.96
C CYS A 398 9.85 3.26 8.79
N PHE A 399 9.60 4.08 9.80
CA PHE A 399 10.65 4.61 10.67
C PHE A 399 11.19 3.56 11.66
N TYR A 400 10.32 3.03 12.52
CA TYR A 400 10.66 2.10 13.60
C TYR A 400 10.93 0.67 13.10
N GLY A 401 10.46 0.35 11.88
CA GLY A 401 10.55 -0.98 11.32
C GLY A 401 9.63 -1.99 12.00
N VAL A 402 9.51 -3.19 11.43
CA VAL A 402 8.58 -4.23 11.93
C VAL A 402 8.89 -4.63 13.37
N LYS A 403 10.17 -4.60 13.78
CA LYS A 403 10.59 -4.89 15.15
C LYS A 403 10.13 -3.83 16.16
N GLY A 404 9.81 -2.63 15.70
CA GLY A 404 9.29 -1.55 16.54
C GLY A 404 7.78 -1.60 16.79
N ILE A 405 7.07 -2.49 16.09
CA ILE A 405 5.62 -2.69 16.25
C ILE A 405 5.40 -3.84 17.25
N PRO A 406 4.47 -3.71 18.22
CA PRO A 406 4.14 -4.81 19.13
C PRO A 406 3.75 -6.08 18.37
N GLU A 407 4.46 -7.18 18.66
CA GLU A 407 4.20 -8.48 18.02
C GLU A 407 2.74 -8.96 18.17
N PRO A 408 2.08 -8.81 19.34
CA PRO A 408 0.68 -9.22 19.48
C PRO A 408 -0.25 -8.55 18.48
N LEU A 409 0.00 -7.28 18.11
CA LEU A 409 -0.80 -6.58 17.12
C LEU A 409 -0.60 -7.18 15.72
N ILE A 410 0.64 -7.47 15.33
CA ILE A 410 0.94 -8.08 14.03
C ILE A 410 0.39 -9.51 13.96
N SER A 411 0.57 -10.30 15.01
CA SER A 411 0.20 -11.73 14.99
C SER A 411 -1.31 -11.95 14.93
N GLN A 412 -2.08 -10.95 15.32
CA GLN A 412 -3.54 -10.95 15.31
C GLN A 412 -4.15 -10.42 14.01
N LEU A 413 -3.37 -9.77 13.13
CA LEU A 413 -3.87 -9.30 11.84
C LEU A 413 -4.38 -10.47 10.97
N VAL A 414 -5.56 -10.27 10.40
CA VAL A 414 -6.07 -11.09 9.30
C VAL A 414 -5.17 -10.90 8.08
N LEU A 415 -4.87 -11.96 7.35
CA LEU A 415 -4.00 -11.95 6.17
C LEU A 415 -2.56 -11.46 6.46
N LYS A 416 -2.08 -11.53 7.71
CA LYS A 416 -0.73 -11.07 8.09
C LYS A 416 0.42 -11.63 7.24
N ASP A 417 0.33 -12.89 6.84
CA ASP A 417 1.40 -13.52 6.05
C ASP A 417 1.28 -13.14 4.55
N LEU A 418 0.08 -12.79 4.09
CA LEU A 418 -0.13 -12.16 2.78
C LEU A 418 0.45 -10.73 2.76
N LEU A 419 0.21 -9.95 3.82
CA LEU A 419 0.79 -8.62 4.01
C LEU A 419 2.32 -8.66 3.99
N LYS A 420 2.93 -9.62 4.70
CA LYS A 420 4.38 -9.84 4.72
C LYS A 420 4.93 -10.18 3.35
N ILE A 421 4.30 -11.10 2.60
CA ILE A 421 4.80 -11.50 1.29
C ILE A 421 4.67 -10.36 0.27
N ILE A 422 3.61 -9.55 0.33
CA ILE A 422 3.47 -8.34 -0.50
C ILE A 422 4.58 -7.33 -0.17
N ALA A 423 4.83 -7.05 1.11
CA ALA A 423 5.90 -6.15 1.54
C ALA A 423 7.29 -6.65 1.11
N THR A 424 7.51 -7.96 1.21
CA THR A 424 8.75 -8.61 0.79
C THR A 424 8.93 -8.54 -0.72
N GLU A 425 7.87 -8.76 -1.49
CA GLU A 425 7.90 -8.66 -2.95
C GLU A 425 8.11 -7.21 -3.42
N LEU A 426 7.54 -6.22 -2.72
CA LEU A 426 7.85 -4.80 -2.95
C LEU A 426 9.33 -4.48 -2.65
N TYR A 427 9.94 -5.13 -1.66
CA TYR A 427 11.36 -4.98 -1.37
C TYR A 427 12.25 -5.66 -2.41
N TYR A 428 11.82 -6.78 -3.00
CA TYR A 428 12.61 -7.45 -4.03
C TYR A 428 12.27 -6.99 -5.46
N SER A 429 11.36 -6.03 -5.64
CA SER A 429 11.05 -5.45 -6.96
C SER A 429 12.29 -4.85 -7.63
N GLY A 430 12.39 -4.92 -8.97
CA GLY A 430 13.48 -4.30 -9.75
C GLY A 430 14.49 -5.20 -10.45
N GLY A 431 14.11 -6.46 -10.69
CA GLY A 431 14.84 -7.35 -11.60
C GLY A 431 16.09 -8.00 -11.02
N ALA A 432 16.49 -9.08 -11.69
CA ALA A 432 17.46 -10.07 -11.24
C ALA A 432 18.90 -9.86 -11.75
N ASP A 433 19.35 -8.62 -11.99
CA ASP A 433 20.65 -8.39 -12.65
C ASP A 433 21.80 -7.83 -11.78
N ILE A 434 21.59 -7.48 -10.51
CA ILE A 434 22.71 -7.08 -9.64
C ILE A 434 23.33 -8.28 -8.92
N ALA A 435 24.50 -8.68 -9.40
CA ALA A 435 25.34 -9.78 -8.93
C ALA A 435 25.82 -9.69 -7.47
N VAL A 436 24.93 -9.53 -6.49
CA VAL A 436 25.11 -10.08 -5.16
C VAL A 436 24.57 -11.50 -5.23
N LYS A 437 25.46 -12.50 -5.27
CA LYS A 437 25.10 -13.92 -5.47
C LYS A 437 24.06 -14.46 -4.46
N ASN A 438 23.81 -13.76 -3.36
CA ASN A 438 22.81 -14.11 -2.34
C ASN A 438 21.43 -13.48 -2.63
N ASP A 439 21.36 -12.20 -2.98
CA ASP A 439 20.09 -11.48 -3.21
C ASP A 439 19.27 -12.05 -4.36
N HIS A 440 19.92 -12.42 -5.47
CA HIS A 440 19.21 -13.00 -6.63
C HIS A 440 18.42 -14.25 -6.29
N LYS A 441 18.97 -15.06 -5.40
CA LYS A 441 18.32 -16.29 -4.97
C LYS A 441 17.13 -15.96 -4.06
N GLU A 442 17.27 -15.00 -3.16
CA GLU A 442 16.19 -14.58 -2.27
C GLU A 442 15.06 -13.86 -3.01
N GLU A 443 15.39 -13.01 -3.97
CA GLU A 443 14.44 -12.36 -4.86
C GLU A 443 13.66 -13.36 -5.69
N MET A 444 14.36 -14.29 -6.38
CA MET A 444 13.71 -15.35 -7.14
C MET A 444 12.79 -16.17 -6.24
N ASN A 445 13.25 -16.48 -5.03
CA ASN A 445 12.45 -17.22 -4.07
C ASN A 445 11.20 -16.44 -3.63
N SER A 446 11.35 -15.15 -3.30
CA SER A 446 10.23 -14.26 -2.94
C SER A 446 9.20 -14.22 -4.06
N HIS A 447 9.63 -14.01 -5.30
CA HIS A 447 8.73 -13.91 -6.44
C HIS A 447 7.97 -15.22 -6.69
N VAL A 448 8.67 -16.35 -6.61
CA VAL A 448 8.05 -17.69 -6.73
C VAL A 448 7.04 -17.92 -5.61
N ILE A 449 7.36 -17.57 -4.36
CA ILE A 449 6.44 -17.69 -3.23
C ILE A 449 5.21 -16.80 -3.45
N TYR A 450 5.43 -15.50 -3.72
CA TYR A 450 4.38 -14.51 -3.96
C TYR A 450 3.41 -14.98 -5.05
N LYS A 451 3.92 -15.32 -6.24
CA LYS A 451 3.10 -15.75 -7.38
C LYS A 451 2.22 -16.97 -7.05
N ASN A 452 2.78 -17.96 -6.39
CA ASN A 452 2.04 -19.19 -6.05
C ASN A 452 1.04 -18.96 -4.92
N VAL A 453 1.41 -18.21 -3.88
CA VAL A 453 0.51 -17.84 -2.78
C VAL A 453 -0.66 -16.99 -3.28
N MET A 454 -0.40 -15.98 -4.11
CA MET A 454 -1.44 -15.15 -4.71
C MET A 454 -2.38 -16.00 -5.58
N SER A 455 -1.85 -16.93 -6.39
CA SER A 455 -2.66 -17.87 -7.18
C SER A 455 -3.63 -18.68 -6.30
N LEU A 456 -3.14 -19.22 -5.19
CA LEU A 456 -3.98 -19.95 -4.22
C LEU A 456 -5.04 -19.05 -3.58
N TYR A 457 -4.64 -17.83 -3.19
CA TYR A 457 -5.55 -16.83 -2.64
C TYR A 457 -6.68 -16.48 -3.63
N TYR A 458 -6.37 -16.16 -4.89
CA TYR A 458 -7.39 -15.85 -5.90
C TYR A 458 -8.35 -17.01 -6.13
N ASN A 459 -7.84 -18.24 -6.23
CA ASN A 459 -8.70 -19.40 -6.43
C ASN A 459 -9.69 -19.54 -5.27
N LEU A 460 -9.22 -19.38 -4.02
CA LEU A 460 -10.06 -19.45 -2.84
C LEU A 460 -11.13 -18.34 -2.82
N GLU A 461 -10.73 -17.10 -3.04
CA GLU A 461 -11.65 -15.95 -3.03
C GLU A 461 -12.65 -16.02 -4.20
N ASN A 462 -12.23 -16.46 -5.39
CA ASN A 462 -13.13 -16.64 -6.53
C ASN A 462 -14.20 -17.71 -6.25
N SER A 463 -13.83 -18.83 -5.62
CA SER A 463 -14.81 -19.81 -5.18
C SER A 463 -15.75 -19.24 -4.12
N TYR A 464 -15.23 -18.45 -3.17
CA TYR A 464 -16.02 -17.80 -2.12
C TYR A 464 -17.07 -16.82 -2.68
N LYS A 465 -16.74 -16.06 -3.73
CA LYS A 465 -17.71 -15.20 -4.48
C LYS A 465 -18.90 -16.00 -5.03
N GLY A 466 -18.71 -17.28 -5.33
CA GLY A 466 -19.78 -18.17 -5.78
C GLY A 466 -20.86 -18.39 -4.71
N ILE A 467 -20.54 -18.16 -3.43
CA ILE A 467 -21.46 -18.40 -2.33
C ILE A 467 -21.78 -17.20 -1.45
N HIS A 468 -21.03 -16.10 -1.60
CA HIS A 468 -21.19 -14.84 -0.90
C HIS A 468 -21.40 -13.69 -1.89
N ARG A 469 -22.36 -12.77 -1.65
CA ARG A 469 -22.59 -11.62 -2.55
C ARG A 469 -22.79 -10.29 -1.82
N ARG A 470 -21.84 -9.36 -2.09
CA ARG A 470 -21.88 -7.90 -2.35
C ARG A 470 -22.70 -6.93 -1.47
N SER A 471 -23.75 -7.35 -0.78
CA SER A 471 -24.58 -6.45 0.05
C SER A 471 -25.31 -7.16 1.18
N ASN A 472 -25.07 -8.46 1.35
CA ASN A 472 -25.70 -9.22 2.41
C ASN A 472 -24.72 -10.24 2.98
N PRO A 473 -24.32 -10.11 4.25
CA PRO A 473 -23.44 -11.08 4.88
C PRO A 473 -24.13 -12.45 5.05
N CYS A 474 -25.47 -12.52 4.84
CA CYS A 474 -26.19 -13.78 4.80
C CYS A 474 -26.16 -14.39 3.38
N PRO A 475 -25.58 -15.60 3.22
CA PRO A 475 -25.60 -16.33 1.96
C PRO A 475 -26.98 -16.97 1.73
N LYS A 476 -27.89 -16.18 1.11
CA LYS A 476 -29.32 -16.53 0.97
C LYS A 476 -29.61 -17.80 0.18
N GLN A 477 -28.67 -18.27 -0.63
CA GLN A 477 -28.84 -19.44 -1.49
C GLN A 477 -28.93 -20.76 -0.71
N PHE A 478 -28.36 -20.83 0.49
CA PHE A 478 -28.41 -22.03 1.32
C PHE A 478 -29.71 -22.09 2.12
N LYS A 479 -30.31 -23.28 2.23
CA LYS A 479 -31.54 -23.52 2.99
C LYS A 479 -31.26 -24.13 4.35
N THR A 480 -30.07 -24.70 4.55
CA THR A 480 -29.63 -25.23 5.85
C THR A 480 -28.18 -24.84 6.14
N ILE A 481 -27.75 -25.04 7.39
CA ILE A 481 -26.35 -24.84 7.77
C ILE A 481 -25.48 -25.93 7.16
N GLU A 482 -25.99 -27.15 7.07
CA GLU A 482 -25.28 -28.30 6.49
C GLU A 482 -24.97 -28.09 5.01
N GLU A 483 -25.88 -27.47 4.24
CA GLU A 483 -25.63 -27.11 2.84
C GLU A 483 -24.49 -26.08 2.72
N PHE A 484 -24.42 -25.10 3.62
CA PHE A 484 -23.34 -24.12 3.67
C PHE A 484 -22.01 -24.77 4.05
N ASP A 485 -22.00 -25.58 5.11
CA ASP A 485 -20.80 -26.27 5.61
C ASP A 485 -20.25 -27.26 4.56
N LEU A 486 -21.13 -27.90 3.78
CA LEU A 486 -20.73 -28.76 2.67
C LEU A 486 -20.05 -27.95 1.55
N ALA A 487 -20.60 -26.78 1.18
CA ALA A 487 -19.99 -25.91 0.17
C ALA A 487 -18.62 -25.38 0.62
N VAL A 488 -18.49 -24.94 1.88
CA VAL A 488 -17.21 -24.52 2.48
C VAL A 488 -16.20 -25.67 2.48
N SER A 489 -16.63 -26.88 2.84
CA SER A 489 -15.76 -28.07 2.82
C SER A 489 -15.27 -28.40 1.41
N GLN A 490 -16.12 -28.26 0.39
CA GLN A 490 -15.73 -28.47 -1.01
C GLN A 490 -14.67 -27.44 -1.46
N MET A 491 -14.85 -26.17 -1.12
CA MET A 491 -13.85 -25.13 -1.44
C MET A 491 -12.50 -25.38 -0.76
N ILE A 492 -12.52 -25.84 0.50
CA ILE A 492 -11.28 -26.21 1.22
C ILE A 492 -10.58 -27.38 0.51
N GLN A 493 -11.33 -28.40 0.10
CA GLN A 493 -10.76 -29.54 -0.63
C GLN A 493 -10.16 -29.13 -1.99
N GLU A 494 -10.83 -28.25 -2.73
CA GLU A 494 -10.32 -27.70 -4.00
C GLU A 494 -9.05 -26.88 -3.78
N PHE A 495 -9.02 -26.04 -2.75
CA PHE A 495 -7.83 -25.27 -2.37
C PHE A 495 -6.64 -26.19 -2.05
N GLU A 496 -6.85 -27.18 -1.18
CA GLU A 496 -5.81 -28.15 -0.78
C GLU A 496 -5.31 -28.94 -1.99
N LYS A 497 -6.20 -29.31 -2.92
CA LYS A 497 -5.83 -29.95 -4.17
C LYS A 497 -4.93 -29.06 -5.03
N HIS A 498 -5.31 -27.81 -5.27
CA HIS A 498 -4.49 -26.86 -6.04
C HIS A 498 -3.14 -26.57 -5.36
N GLN A 499 -3.13 -26.49 -4.03
CA GLN A 499 -1.90 -26.34 -3.25
C GLN A 499 -0.95 -27.52 -3.50
N GLN A 500 -1.45 -28.76 -3.45
CA GLN A 500 -0.64 -29.94 -3.75
C GLN A 500 -0.14 -29.97 -5.20
N GLU A 501 -0.98 -29.57 -6.17
CA GLU A 501 -0.58 -29.47 -7.59
C GLU A 501 0.57 -28.48 -7.79
N ILE A 502 0.51 -27.30 -7.14
CA ILE A 502 1.61 -26.32 -7.15
C ILE A 502 2.89 -26.90 -6.56
N LEU A 503 2.80 -27.53 -5.39
CA LEU A 503 3.97 -28.11 -4.71
C LEU A 503 4.62 -29.22 -5.53
N GLN A 504 3.83 -30.06 -6.21
CA GLN A 504 4.34 -31.10 -7.12
C GLN A 504 4.95 -30.51 -8.39
N ASN A 505 4.38 -29.44 -8.94
CA ASN A 505 4.93 -28.79 -10.15
C ASN A 505 6.29 -28.14 -9.86
N LEU A 506 6.48 -27.57 -8.67
CA LEU A 506 7.77 -27.04 -8.20
C LEU A 506 8.83 -28.15 -8.07
N GLU A 507 8.44 -29.37 -7.69
CA GLU A 507 9.36 -30.52 -7.65
C GLU A 507 9.81 -30.95 -9.05
N LYS A 508 8.91 -30.88 -10.05
CA LYS A 508 9.18 -31.31 -11.43
C LYS A 508 10.04 -30.32 -12.22
N THR A 509 9.96 -29.03 -11.89
CA THR A 509 10.64 -27.97 -12.65
C THR A 509 12.08 -27.72 -12.20
N ASP A 510 12.50 -28.24 -11.04
CA ASP A 510 13.85 -28.04 -10.51
C ASP A 510 14.51 -29.37 -10.10
N GLU A 511 15.19 -30.03 -11.05
CA GLU A 511 15.96 -31.26 -10.83
C GLU A 511 17.15 -31.07 -9.84
N ARG A 512 17.46 -29.83 -9.44
CA ARG A 512 18.61 -29.50 -8.56
C ARG A 512 18.18 -29.22 -7.12
N LEU A 513 17.67 -30.23 -6.41
CA LEU A 513 17.77 -30.40 -4.94
C LEU A 513 17.96 -29.08 -4.12
N LYS A 514 16.93 -28.23 -4.04
CA LYS A 514 16.86 -27.04 -3.15
C LYS A 514 15.47 -26.41 -2.99
N CYS A 515 14.39 -27.06 -3.45
CA CYS A 515 13.03 -26.52 -3.44
C CYS A 515 12.27 -26.68 -2.11
N GLN A 516 12.80 -27.42 -1.13
CA GLN A 516 12.06 -27.69 0.12
C GLN A 516 11.75 -26.42 0.94
N PRO A 517 12.68 -25.46 1.15
CA PRO A 517 12.35 -24.22 1.87
C PRO A 517 11.28 -23.36 1.16
N LEU A 518 11.26 -23.36 -0.18
CA LEU A 518 10.23 -22.69 -0.98
C LEU A 518 8.87 -23.33 -0.75
N LYS A 519 8.81 -24.67 -0.85
CA LYS A 519 7.61 -25.45 -0.60
C LYS A 519 7.08 -25.24 0.81
N ASP A 520 7.96 -25.28 1.81
CA ASP A 520 7.60 -25.06 3.22
C ASP A 520 7.02 -23.65 3.42
N SER A 521 7.61 -22.64 2.78
CA SER A 521 7.12 -21.26 2.85
C SER A 521 5.74 -21.11 2.17
N ILE A 522 5.57 -21.61 0.96
CA ILE A 522 4.29 -21.59 0.24
C ILE A 522 3.22 -22.31 1.06
N LEU A 523 3.53 -23.51 1.56
CA LEU A 523 2.62 -24.31 2.38
C LEU A 523 2.23 -23.57 3.66
N SER A 524 3.20 -23.03 4.40
CA SER A 524 2.95 -22.30 5.64
C SER A 524 2.06 -21.08 5.42
N ILE A 525 2.39 -20.23 4.44
CA ILE A 525 1.65 -18.99 4.17
C ILE A 525 0.24 -19.31 3.68
N SER A 526 0.11 -20.23 2.72
CA SER A 526 -1.20 -20.60 2.17
C SER A 526 -2.09 -21.30 3.21
N ASN A 527 -1.54 -22.07 4.15
CA ASN A 527 -2.29 -22.61 5.28
C ASN A 527 -2.75 -21.52 6.26
N SER A 528 -1.95 -20.48 6.50
CA SER A 528 -2.40 -19.32 7.30
C SER A 528 -3.57 -18.62 6.63
N ILE A 529 -3.50 -18.37 5.32
CA ILE A 529 -4.59 -17.76 4.55
C ILE A 529 -5.86 -18.63 4.60
N LEU A 530 -5.71 -19.95 4.47
CA LEU A 530 -6.85 -20.88 4.59
C LEU A 530 -7.47 -20.84 6.00
N GLN A 531 -6.66 -20.63 7.04
CA GLN A 531 -7.15 -20.49 8.41
C GLN A 531 -7.92 -19.19 8.62
N ASP A 532 -7.45 -18.09 8.04
CA ASP A 532 -8.17 -16.81 8.03
C ASP A 532 -9.52 -16.94 7.31
N PHE A 533 -9.53 -17.62 6.15
CA PHE A 533 -10.75 -17.94 5.41
C PHE A 533 -11.75 -18.76 6.24
N LYS A 534 -11.30 -19.84 6.88
CA LYS A 534 -12.16 -20.68 7.76
C LYS A 534 -12.78 -19.84 8.87
N THR A 535 -11.96 -19.04 9.55
CA THR A 535 -12.40 -18.15 10.63
C THR A 535 -13.45 -17.17 10.14
N ARG A 536 -13.25 -16.58 8.96
CA ARG A 536 -14.20 -15.68 8.31
C ARG A 536 -15.54 -16.37 8.01
N CYS A 537 -15.52 -17.58 7.44
CA CYS A 537 -16.74 -18.34 7.21
C CYS A 537 -17.52 -18.61 8.50
N ASP A 538 -16.84 -19.06 9.56
CA ASP A 538 -17.48 -19.46 10.81
C ASP A 538 -17.99 -18.27 11.63
N CYS A 539 -17.24 -17.18 11.67
CA CYS A 539 -17.50 -16.08 12.60
C CYS A 539 -18.18 -14.87 11.93
N PHE A 540 -18.12 -14.73 10.61
CA PHE A 540 -18.73 -13.61 9.88
C PHE A 540 -19.90 -14.04 8.99
N THR A 541 -19.73 -15.09 8.19
CA THR A 541 -20.73 -15.50 7.18
C THR A 541 -21.83 -16.41 7.72
N LYS A 542 -21.45 -17.37 8.57
CA LYS A 542 -22.36 -18.37 9.14
C LYS A 542 -23.38 -17.80 10.13
N PRO A 543 -23.05 -16.85 11.03
CA PRO A 543 -24.02 -16.35 12.01
C PRO A 543 -25.25 -15.64 11.39
N PRO A 544 -25.11 -14.75 10.38
CA PRO A 544 -26.26 -14.18 9.67
C PRO A 544 -27.14 -15.22 8.96
N LEU A 545 -26.54 -16.30 8.44
CA LEU A 545 -27.29 -17.42 7.86
C LEU A 545 -28.14 -18.12 8.92
N LEU A 546 -27.52 -18.49 10.05
CA LEU A 546 -28.19 -19.18 11.16
C LEU A 546 -29.36 -18.35 11.71
N ASP A 547 -29.13 -17.06 11.94
CA ASP A 547 -30.17 -16.16 12.41
C ASP A 547 -31.35 -16.07 11.42
N ARG A 548 -31.08 -15.95 10.11
CA ARG A 548 -32.14 -15.99 9.09
C ARG A 548 -32.94 -17.29 9.15
N LEU A 549 -32.27 -18.45 9.19
CA LEU A 549 -32.93 -19.76 9.22
C LEU A 549 -33.79 -19.92 10.48
N ASN A 550 -33.33 -19.42 11.63
CA ASN A 550 -34.10 -19.42 12.88
C ASN A 550 -35.36 -18.54 12.80
N ARG A 551 -35.28 -17.37 12.15
CA ARG A 551 -36.46 -16.48 11.98
C ARG A 551 -37.57 -17.12 11.13
N PHE A 552 -37.23 -17.99 10.18
CA PHE A 552 -38.19 -18.59 9.24
C PHE A 552 -38.58 -20.05 9.58
N SER A 553 -38.02 -20.63 10.64
CA SER A 553 -38.34 -21.99 11.10
C SER A 553 -39.40 -22.04 12.21
N GLY A 554 -39.82 -20.89 12.76
CA GLY A 554 -40.92 -20.79 13.72
C GLY A 554 -42.31 -20.77 13.06
N PRO A 555 -43.38 -21.21 13.76
CA PRO A 555 -44.75 -21.05 13.28
C PRO A 555 -45.07 -19.55 13.10
N PRO A 556 -45.89 -19.16 12.10
CA PRO A 556 -46.14 -17.75 11.81
C PRO A 556 -46.75 -17.04 13.02
N SER A 557 -45.99 -16.13 13.63
CA SER A 557 -46.47 -15.29 14.72
C SER A 557 -47.29 -14.13 14.15
N ARG A 558 -48.56 -14.39 13.84
CA ARG A 558 -49.63 -13.37 13.90
C ARG A 558 -50.87 -14.01 14.53
N PRO A 559 -51.42 -13.45 15.61
CA PRO A 559 -52.82 -13.70 15.90
C PRO A 559 -53.62 -13.06 14.77
N PHE A 560 -54.41 -13.88 14.05
CA PHE A 560 -55.50 -13.38 13.23
C PHE A 560 -56.45 -12.61 14.16
N ILE A 561 -56.38 -11.28 14.14
CA ILE A 561 -57.49 -10.45 14.61
C ILE A 561 -58.53 -10.51 13.48
N LYS A 562 -59.60 -11.26 13.73
CA LYS A 562 -60.79 -11.35 12.87
C LYS A 562 -61.62 -10.08 12.93
#